data_AF-A0A1G0Y084-F1
#
_entry.id   AF-A0A1G0Y084-F1
#
_cell.length_a   1.000
_cell.length_b   1.000
_cell.length_c   1.000
_cell.angle_alpha   90.00
_cell.angle_beta   90.00
_cell.angle_gamma   90.00
#
_symmetry.space_group_name_H-M   'P 1'
#
loop_
_entity.id
_entity.type
_entity.pdbx_description
1 polymer ?
#
loop_
_entity_poly.entity_id
_entity_poly.type
_entity_poly.pdbx_seq_one_letter_code
_entity_poly.pdbx_strand_id
1 'polypeptide(L)'
;MFFYLENPRMQMWFDSPNHCASFLVMTIILCIGGFLFFVEKKKFLAWGFFGAAILQEVLLSMTYSRGGYIALIAGILFVWFFSRKKWTLSFLASFLVIILLTANGIDRVKSIGITEDGSIGNRLLLWEGGLAVIWNNLFSGVGADSVGKLYTAWYQPLSLNEAYATLINDYLTIAAAYGIFAIFGYLALILSGLWFGLKLWKATKNPLLLSLPGAMVAPGPESWRD
;
A
#
# COMPACT_ATOMS: atom_id res chain seq x y z
N MET A 1 12.17 13.57 -9.60
CA MET A 1 12.26 13.67 -8.12
C MET A 1 10.93 14.22 -7.64
N PHE A 2 10.26 13.52 -6.73
CA PHE A 2 8.92 13.91 -6.27
C PHE A 2 9.02 14.79 -5.03
N PHE A 3 8.08 15.73 -4.90
CA PHE A 3 8.03 16.65 -3.77
C PHE A 3 6.65 16.61 -3.11
N TYR A 4 6.62 16.84 -1.80
CA TYR A 4 5.42 17.17 -1.06
C TYR A 4 5.63 18.54 -0.41
N LEU A 5 4.94 19.54 -0.96
CA LEU A 5 5.28 20.95 -0.72
C LEU A 5 6.75 21.16 -1.06
N GLU A 6 7.57 21.61 -0.12
CA GLU A 6 9.01 21.83 -0.31
C GLU A 6 9.87 20.62 0.09
N ASN A 7 9.25 19.54 0.57
CA ASN A 7 9.97 18.37 1.09
C ASN A 7 10.19 17.32 0.00
N PRO A 8 11.43 16.82 -0.20
CA PRO A 8 11.68 15.74 -1.14
C PRO A 8 11.07 14.44 -0.65
N ARG A 9 10.32 13.75 -1.51
CA ARG A 9 9.70 12.46 -1.19
C ARG A 9 10.69 11.35 -1.46
N MET A 10 10.96 10.54 -0.44
CA MET A 10 11.87 9.40 -0.54
C MET A 10 11.26 8.29 -1.40
N GLN A 11 11.99 7.87 -2.45
CA GLN A 11 11.61 6.74 -3.31
C GLN A 11 12.63 5.59 -3.31
N MET A 12 13.82 5.78 -2.71
CA MET A 12 14.94 4.85 -2.79
C MET A 12 15.25 4.45 -4.25
N TRP A 13 15.22 3.16 -4.59
CA TRP A 13 15.42 2.64 -5.95
C TRP A 13 14.11 2.37 -6.70
N PHE A 14 12.95 2.71 -6.12
CA PHE A 14 11.65 2.51 -6.74
C PHE A 14 11.28 3.67 -7.66
N ASP A 15 10.41 3.38 -8.62
CA ASP A 15 9.93 4.37 -9.60
C ASP A 15 9.08 5.48 -8.97
N SER A 16 8.45 5.21 -7.82
CA SER A 16 7.65 6.20 -7.10
C SER A 16 7.80 6.06 -5.58
N PRO A 17 7.60 7.15 -4.81
CA PRO A 17 7.54 7.09 -3.35
C PRO A 17 6.42 6.18 -2.83
N ASN A 18 5.36 5.97 -3.62
CA ASN A 18 4.26 5.09 -3.22
C ASN A 18 4.69 3.60 -3.30
N HIS A 19 5.46 3.21 -4.31
CA HIS A 19 6.04 1.88 -4.40
C HIS A 19 7.02 1.59 -3.25
N CYS A 20 7.88 2.58 -2.97
CA CYS A 20 8.77 2.56 -1.82
C CYS A 20 7.99 2.36 -0.51
N ALA A 21 6.90 3.11 -0.33
CA ALA A 21 6.04 3.00 0.84
C ALA A 21 5.40 1.61 0.98
N SER A 22 4.81 1.05 -0.09
CA SER A 22 4.21 -0.29 -0.05
C SER A 22 5.23 -1.36 0.36
N PHE A 23 6.45 -1.30 -0.19
CA PHE A 23 7.54 -2.20 0.19
C PHE A 23 7.89 -2.06 1.68
N LEU A 24 8.10 -0.83 2.15
CA LEU A 24 8.42 -0.55 3.56
C LEU A 24 7.33 -1.05 4.50
N VAL A 25 6.05 -0.86 4.17
CA VAL A 25 4.96 -1.36 5.01
C VAL A 25 5.03 -2.88 5.15
N MET A 26 5.21 -3.61 4.05
CA MET A 26 5.32 -5.07 4.09
C MET A 26 6.47 -5.51 5.00
N THR A 27 7.65 -4.91 4.84
CA THR A 27 8.84 -5.27 5.62
C THR A 27 8.74 -4.84 7.09
N ILE A 28 8.10 -3.70 7.40
CA ILE A 28 7.81 -3.30 8.79
C ILE A 28 6.92 -4.34 9.47
N ILE A 29 5.82 -4.76 8.84
CA ILE A 29 4.91 -5.75 9.42
C ILE A 29 5.64 -7.09 9.65
N LEU A 30 6.53 -7.51 8.74
CA LEU A 30 7.37 -8.69 8.95
C LEU A 30 8.34 -8.51 10.13
N CYS A 31 8.97 -7.34 10.27
CA CYS A 31 9.82 -7.01 11.43
C CYS A 31 9.04 -7.05 12.75
N ILE A 32 7.78 -6.57 12.78
CA ILE A 32 6.91 -6.68 13.95
C ILE A 32 6.68 -8.16 14.30
N GLY A 33 6.36 -9.02 13.30
CA GLY A 33 6.22 -10.46 13.51
C GLY A 33 7.49 -11.11 14.07
N GLY A 34 8.66 -10.72 13.55
CA GLY A 34 9.98 -11.14 14.03
C GLY A 34 10.23 -10.73 15.48
N PHE A 35 10.00 -9.47 15.82
CA PHE A 35 10.09 -8.97 17.19
C PHE A 35 9.21 -9.78 18.15
N LEU A 36 7.92 -9.93 17.84
CA LEU A 36 6.97 -10.63 18.69
C LEU A 36 7.26 -12.13 18.85
N PHE A 37 8.00 -12.72 17.91
CA PHE A 37 8.45 -14.11 17.98
C PHE A 37 9.71 -14.28 18.85
N PHE A 38 10.67 -13.34 18.74
CA PHE A 38 11.97 -13.45 19.40
C PHE A 38 12.06 -12.76 20.77
N VAL A 39 11.13 -11.87 21.13
CA VAL A 39 11.21 -11.08 22.38
C VAL A 39 11.34 -11.93 23.64
N GLU A 40 10.72 -13.11 23.67
CA GLU A 40 10.81 -14.08 24.77
C GLU A 40 11.94 -15.10 24.61
N LYS A 41 12.57 -15.21 23.43
CA LYS A 41 13.53 -16.27 23.09
C LYS A 41 14.98 -15.76 22.99
N LYS A 42 15.19 -14.70 22.21
CA LYS A 42 16.51 -14.14 21.85
C LYS A 42 16.40 -12.63 21.81
N LYS A 43 16.56 -11.98 22.97
CA LYS A 43 16.38 -10.52 23.14
C LYS A 43 17.18 -9.69 22.14
N PHE A 44 18.44 -10.06 21.88
CA PHE A 44 19.29 -9.37 20.90
C PHE A 44 18.65 -9.33 19.50
N LEU A 45 18.18 -10.48 18.99
CA LEU A 45 17.51 -10.54 17.70
C LEU A 45 16.18 -9.77 17.71
N ALA A 46 15.42 -9.88 18.80
CA ALA A 46 14.17 -9.13 18.94
C ALA A 46 14.42 -7.63 18.81
N TRP A 47 15.34 -7.07 19.58
CA TRP A 47 15.68 -5.64 19.49
C TRP A 47 16.28 -5.24 18.15
N GLY A 48 16.96 -6.15 17.44
CA GLY A 48 17.35 -5.96 16.05
C GLY A 48 16.13 -5.76 15.12
N PHE A 49 15.12 -6.61 15.23
CA PHE A 49 13.86 -6.45 14.48
C PHE A 49 13.10 -5.18 14.89
N PHE A 50 13.09 -4.84 16.17
CA PHE A 50 12.49 -3.60 16.66
C PHE A 50 13.16 -2.38 16.03
N GLY A 51 14.48 -2.27 16.13
CA GLY A 51 15.25 -1.17 15.54
C GLY A 51 15.09 -1.08 14.02
N ALA A 52 15.06 -2.23 13.33
CA ALA A 52 14.84 -2.28 11.89
C ALA A 52 13.44 -1.77 11.50
N ALA A 53 12.40 -2.08 12.27
CA ALA A 53 11.04 -1.57 12.04
C ALA A 53 10.99 -0.04 12.26
N ILE A 54 11.56 0.46 13.36
CA ILE A 54 11.58 1.91 13.65
C ILE A 54 12.33 2.69 12.56
N LEU A 55 13.47 2.17 12.09
CA LEU A 55 14.20 2.80 10.98
C LEU A 55 13.33 2.88 9.72
N GLN A 56 12.62 1.80 9.40
CA GLN A 56 11.74 1.77 8.23
C GLN A 56 10.50 2.66 8.40
N GLU A 57 9.95 2.82 9.61
CA GLU A 57 8.88 3.78 9.90
C GLU A 57 9.31 5.23 9.62
N VAL A 58 10.57 5.57 9.92
CA VAL A 58 11.17 6.87 9.55
C VAL A 58 11.27 7.00 8.03
N LEU A 59 11.79 5.98 7.33
CA LEU A 59 11.85 6.00 5.87
C LEU A 59 10.45 6.12 5.26
N LEU A 60 9.45 5.45 5.84
CA LEU A 60 8.07 5.50 5.41
C LEU A 60 7.51 6.92 5.55
N SER A 61 7.77 7.61 6.66
CA SER A 61 7.31 9.00 6.83
C SER A 61 7.91 9.95 5.79
N MET A 62 9.16 9.71 5.38
CA MET A 62 9.81 10.48 4.33
C MET A 62 9.26 10.21 2.92
N THR A 63 8.46 9.16 2.72
CA THR A 63 7.78 8.91 1.42
C THR A 63 6.58 9.83 1.20
N TYR A 64 5.99 10.38 2.27
CA TYR A 64 4.72 11.10 2.26
C TYR A 64 3.60 10.35 1.51
N SER A 65 3.58 9.01 1.55
CA SER A 65 2.53 8.22 0.94
C SER A 65 1.33 8.07 1.89
N ARG A 66 0.20 8.72 1.56
CA ARG A 66 -1.07 8.56 2.30
C ARG A 66 -1.48 7.09 2.38
N GLY A 67 -1.42 6.40 1.24
CA GLY A 67 -1.70 4.97 1.15
C GLY A 67 -0.78 4.16 2.06
N GLY A 68 0.52 4.46 2.06
CA GLY A 68 1.49 3.82 2.96
C GLY A 68 1.19 4.01 4.45
N TYR A 69 0.77 5.21 4.87
CA TYR A 69 0.43 5.48 6.27
C TYR A 69 -0.79 4.68 6.71
N ILE A 70 -1.86 4.70 5.89
CA ILE A 70 -3.09 3.95 6.16
C ILE A 70 -2.78 2.45 6.18
N ALA A 71 -1.98 1.97 5.23
CA ALA A 71 -1.57 0.58 5.11
C ALA A 71 -0.81 0.09 6.35
N LEU A 72 0.14 0.88 6.85
CA LEU A 72 0.87 0.54 8.07
C LEU A 72 -0.06 0.45 9.28
N ILE A 73 -0.91 1.46 9.47
CA ILE A 73 -1.87 1.47 10.59
C ILE A 73 -2.79 0.24 10.50
N ALA A 74 -3.34 -0.06 9.32
CA ALA A 74 -4.19 -1.24 9.11
C ALA A 74 -3.44 -2.55 9.40
N GLY A 75 -2.20 -2.69 8.93
CA GLY A 75 -1.37 -3.87 9.19
C GLY A 75 -1.03 -4.06 10.67
N ILE A 76 -0.67 -2.98 11.38
CA ILE A 76 -0.39 -3.05 12.82
C ILE A 76 -1.65 -3.41 13.60
N LEU A 77 -2.79 -2.77 13.28
CA LEU A 77 -4.08 -3.08 13.92
C LEU A 77 -4.53 -4.51 13.63
N PHE A 78 -4.27 -5.03 12.42
CA PHE A 78 -4.52 -6.43 12.08
C PHE A 78 -3.69 -7.37 12.96
N VAL A 79 -2.37 -7.15 13.04
CA VAL A 79 -1.48 -7.98 13.88
C VAL A 79 -1.90 -7.89 15.36
N TRP A 80 -2.25 -6.70 15.85
CA TRP A 80 -2.72 -6.51 17.22
C TRP A 80 -4.06 -7.21 17.47
N PHE A 81 -5.02 -7.09 16.56
CA PHE A 81 -6.35 -7.68 16.69
C PHE A 81 -6.28 -9.20 16.83
N PHE A 82 -5.41 -9.86 16.06
CA PHE A 82 -5.26 -11.32 16.10
C PHE A 82 -4.31 -11.80 17.20
N SER A 83 -3.17 -11.14 17.41
CA SER A 83 -2.19 -11.58 18.43
C SER A 83 -2.53 -11.14 19.85
N ARG A 84 -3.30 -10.05 20.02
CA ARG A 84 -3.59 -9.36 21.28
C ARG A 84 -2.34 -8.94 22.09
N LYS A 85 -1.16 -8.93 21.47
CA LYS A 85 0.09 -8.54 22.14
C LYS A 85 0.19 -7.02 22.24
N LYS A 86 0.29 -6.49 23.47
CA LYS A 86 0.38 -5.04 23.73
C LYS A 86 1.60 -4.39 23.07
N TRP A 87 2.70 -5.14 22.96
CA TRP A 87 3.92 -4.74 22.25
C TRP A 87 3.68 -4.29 20.80
N THR A 88 2.65 -4.82 20.13
CA THR A 88 2.29 -4.38 18.77
C THR A 88 1.88 -2.90 18.74
N LEU A 89 1.27 -2.39 19.81
CA LEU A 89 0.87 -0.99 19.91
C LEU A 89 2.05 -0.04 20.10
N SER A 90 3.21 -0.53 20.54
CA SER A 90 4.42 0.28 20.63
C SER A 90 4.89 0.75 19.27
N PHE A 91 4.72 -0.06 18.21
CA PHE A 91 5.01 0.32 16.82
C PHE A 91 4.00 1.34 16.27
N LEU A 92 2.72 1.20 16.65
CA LEU A 92 1.74 2.23 16.30
C LEU A 92 2.09 3.57 16.97
N ALA A 93 2.44 3.53 18.25
CA ALA A 93 2.82 4.72 19.00
C ALA A 93 4.10 5.37 18.43
N SER A 94 5.13 4.57 18.10
CA SER A 94 6.35 5.10 17.48
C SER A 94 6.06 5.74 16.12
N PHE A 95 5.25 5.09 15.28
CA PHE A 95 4.89 5.65 13.98
C PHE A 95 4.15 6.98 14.13
N LEU A 96 3.21 7.09 15.05
CA LEU A 96 2.51 8.36 15.32
C LEU A 96 3.48 9.45 15.79
N VAL A 97 4.43 9.14 16.67
CA VAL A 97 5.47 10.08 17.09
C VAL A 97 6.36 10.50 15.91
N ILE A 98 6.76 9.56 15.05
CA ILE A 98 7.56 9.85 13.85
C ILE A 98 6.81 10.80 12.91
N ILE A 99 5.50 10.61 12.71
CA ILE A 99 4.68 11.52 11.91
C ILE A 99 4.65 12.93 12.51
N LEU A 100 4.56 13.06 13.83
CA LEU A 100 4.60 14.37 14.52
C LEU A 100 5.95 15.07 14.34
N LEU A 101 7.04 14.31 14.26
CA LEU A 101 8.40 14.85 14.08
C LEU A 101 8.76 15.11 12.61
N THR A 102 8.04 14.50 11.67
CA THR A 102 8.29 14.66 10.23
C THR A 102 7.74 16.01 9.75
N ALA A 103 8.54 16.79 9.03
CA ALA A 103 8.12 18.08 8.45
C ALA A 103 6.83 17.90 7.63
N ASN A 104 5.79 18.70 7.91
CA ASN A 104 4.48 18.61 7.26
C ASN A 104 3.82 17.20 7.35
N GLY A 105 4.24 16.34 8.28
CA GLY A 105 3.69 14.99 8.45
C GLY A 105 2.22 15.01 8.85
N ILE A 106 1.84 15.93 9.76
CA ILE A 106 0.44 16.13 10.19
C ILE A 106 -0.42 16.64 9.03
N ASP A 107 0.08 17.60 8.25
CA ASP A 107 -0.64 18.13 7.08
C ASP A 107 -0.89 17.03 6.06
N ARG A 108 0.07 16.11 5.91
CA ARG A 108 -0.09 14.96 5.05
C ARG A 108 -1.21 14.03 5.53
N VAL A 109 -1.29 13.76 6.83
CA VAL A 109 -2.40 12.97 7.40
C VAL A 109 -3.75 13.69 7.21
N LYS A 110 -3.80 15.01 7.43
CA LYS A 110 -5.04 15.79 7.21
C LYS A 110 -5.51 15.72 5.75
N SER A 111 -4.59 15.70 4.80
CA SER A 111 -4.91 15.57 3.36
C SER A 111 -5.48 14.21 2.94
N ILE A 112 -5.59 13.21 3.84
CA ILE A 112 -6.18 11.91 3.50
C ILE A 112 -7.66 12.03 3.13
N GLY A 113 -8.40 12.95 3.75
CA GLY A 113 -9.85 13.12 3.53
C GLY A 113 -10.23 14.30 2.63
N ILE A 114 -9.28 15.06 2.10
CA ILE A 114 -9.56 16.26 1.31
C ILE A 114 -9.64 15.87 -0.17
N THR A 115 -10.85 15.73 -0.69
CA THR A 115 -11.12 15.33 -2.08
C THR A 115 -10.89 16.45 -3.10
N GLU A 116 -10.78 17.70 -2.65
CA GLU A 116 -10.46 18.87 -3.47
C GLU A 116 -8.98 18.92 -3.88
N ASP A 117 -8.15 18.01 -3.36
CA ASP A 117 -6.78 17.82 -3.82
C ASP A 117 -6.79 17.32 -5.27
N GLY A 118 -6.19 18.07 -6.20
CA GLY A 118 -6.27 17.80 -7.65
C GLY A 118 -5.84 16.38 -8.03
N SER A 119 -4.97 15.75 -7.22
CA SER A 119 -4.58 14.35 -7.40
C SER A 119 -5.72 13.35 -7.16
N ILE A 120 -6.61 13.60 -6.18
CA ILE A 120 -7.75 12.72 -5.91
C ILE A 120 -8.84 12.91 -6.97
N GLY A 121 -9.15 14.16 -7.33
CA GLY A 121 -10.10 14.46 -8.39
C GLY A 121 -9.73 13.81 -9.73
N ASN A 122 -8.47 13.96 -10.15
CA ASN A 122 -7.98 13.36 -11.39
C ASN A 122 -8.07 11.82 -11.36
N ARG A 123 -7.81 11.19 -10.21
CA ARG A 123 -7.96 9.72 -10.06
C ARG A 123 -9.40 9.26 -10.18
N LEU A 124 -10.36 10.01 -9.62
CA LEU A 124 -11.78 9.66 -9.75
C LEU A 124 -12.23 9.69 -11.22
N LEU A 125 -11.83 10.73 -11.96
CA LEU A 125 -12.09 10.81 -13.40
C LEU A 125 -11.38 9.70 -14.18
N LEU A 126 -10.15 9.36 -13.80
CA LEU A 126 -9.40 8.24 -14.36
C LEU A 126 -10.10 6.90 -14.14
N TRP A 127 -10.62 6.68 -12.92
CA TRP A 127 -11.33 5.45 -12.57
C TRP A 127 -12.68 5.35 -13.25
N GLU A 128 -13.41 6.45 -13.39
CA GLU A 128 -14.65 6.50 -14.13
C GLU A 128 -14.44 6.12 -15.61
N GLY A 129 -13.47 6.75 -16.28
CA GLY A 129 -13.10 6.38 -17.65
C GLY A 129 -12.58 4.95 -17.75
N GLY A 130 -11.80 4.50 -16.75
CA GLY A 130 -11.30 3.13 -16.65
C GLY A 130 -12.41 2.08 -16.54
N LEU A 131 -13.49 2.38 -15.80
CA LEU A 131 -14.67 1.50 -15.74
C LEU A 131 -15.37 1.41 -17.11
N ALA A 132 -15.40 2.49 -17.89
CA ALA A 132 -15.91 2.44 -19.25
C ALA A 132 -15.02 1.60 -20.19
N VAL A 133 -13.68 1.65 -20.02
CA VAL A 133 -12.76 0.74 -20.73
C VAL A 133 -13.05 -0.72 -20.41
N ILE A 134 -13.22 -1.04 -19.12
CA ILE A 134 -13.55 -2.40 -18.64
C ILE A 134 -14.89 -2.85 -19.23
N TRP A 135 -15.92 -2.00 -19.17
CA TRP A 135 -17.25 -2.33 -19.65
C TRP A 135 -17.28 -2.67 -21.14
N ASN A 136 -16.49 -1.97 -21.95
CA ASN A 136 -16.40 -2.22 -23.39
C ASN A 136 -15.52 -3.44 -23.74
N ASN A 137 -14.73 -3.95 -22.79
CA ASN A 137 -13.75 -5.03 -23.02
C ASN A 137 -13.77 -6.09 -21.90
N LEU A 138 -14.97 -6.44 -21.42
CA LEU A 138 -15.16 -7.22 -20.19
C LEU A 138 -14.39 -8.54 -20.11
N PHE A 139 -14.29 -9.28 -21.21
CA PHE A 139 -13.77 -10.66 -21.17
C PHE A 139 -12.27 -10.75 -21.46
N SER A 140 -11.79 -10.05 -22.50
CA SER A 140 -10.40 -10.12 -22.95
C SER A 140 -9.52 -8.98 -22.43
N GLY A 141 -10.12 -7.88 -21.97
CA GLY A 141 -9.42 -6.63 -21.75
C GLY A 141 -8.85 -6.03 -23.03
N VAL A 142 -8.05 -4.97 -22.88
CA VAL A 142 -7.41 -4.22 -23.98
C VAL A 142 -5.89 -4.43 -24.08
N GLY A 143 -5.31 -5.25 -23.20
CA GLY A 143 -3.88 -5.40 -23.02
C GLY A 143 -3.27 -4.31 -22.13
N ALA A 144 -2.27 -4.67 -21.33
CA ALA A 144 -1.70 -3.79 -20.30
C ALA A 144 -1.13 -2.47 -20.87
N ASP A 145 -0.46 -2.51 -22.02
CA ASP A 145 0.15 -1.34 -22.65
C ASP A 145 -0.86 -0.37 -23.31
N SER A 146 -2.13 -0.75 -23.33
CA SER A 146 -3.21 0.00 -24.00
C SER A 146 -4.14 0.70 -23.01
N VAL A 147 -4.18 0.30 -21.73
CA VAL A 147 -5.18 0.78 -20.76
C VAL A 147 -5.15 2.30 -20.63
N GLY A 148 -4.00 2.86 -20.25
CA GLY A 148 -3.87 4.30 -20.06
C GLY A 148 -4.00 5.09 -21.38
N LYS A 149 -3.50 4.54 -22.49
CA LYS A 149 -3.63 5.17 -23.82
C LYS A 149 -5.09 5.27 -24.27
N LEU A 150 -5.87 4.23 -24.04
CA LEU A 150 -7.27 4.19 -24.43
C LEU A 150 -8.11 5.10 -23.54
N TYR A 151 -7.78 5.21 -22.25
CA TYR A 151 -8.33 6.25 -21.38
C TYR A 151 -8.02 7.65 -21.91
N THR A 152 -6.74 7.99 -22.11
CA THR A 152 -6.30 9.32 -22.56
C THR A 152 -6.92 9.70 -23.91
N ALA A 153 -7.06 8.74 -24.83
CA ALA A 153 -7.60 9.01 -26.16
C ALA A 153 -9.12 9.22 -26.19
N TRP A 154 -9.88 8.56 -25.31
CA TRP A 154 -11.35 8.47 -25.48
C TRP A 154 -12.17 8.86 -24.25
N TYR A 155 -11.58 8.88 -23.06
CA TYR A 155 -12.32 9.03 -21.79
C TYR A 155 -11.77 10.16 -20.90
N GLN A 156 -10.58 10.68 -21.20
CA GLN A 156 -10.02 11.82 -20.47
C GLN A 156 -10.77 13.11 -20.83
N PRO A 157 -11.24 13.88 -19.84
CA PRO A 157 -11.83 15.19 -20.09
C PRO A 157 -10.85 16.14 -20.77
N LEU A 158 -11.34 16.95 -21.72
CA LEU A 158 -10.52 17.94 -22.45
C LEU A 158 -9.87 19.00 -21.55
N SER A 159 -10.33 19.15 -20.30
CA SER A 159 -9.74 20.02 -19.29
C SER A 159 -8.44 19.48 -18.68
N LEU A 160 -8.12 18.20 -18.92
CA LEU A 160 -6.90 17.55 -18.45
C LEU A 160 -5.97 17.25 -19.64
N ASN A 161 -4.67 17.35 -19.42
CA ASN A 161 -3.66 17.05 -20.43
C ASN A 161 -2.54 16.16 -19.83
N GLU A 162 -2.96 15.05 -19.25
CA GLU A 162 -2.10 14.07 -18.56
C GLU A 162 -2.01 12.78 -19.38
N ALA A 163 -0.82 12.15 -19.42
CA ALA A 163 -0.64 10.88 -20.10
C ALA A 163 -0.51 9.76 -19.08
N TYR A 164 -1.49 8.86 -19.01
CA TYR A 164 -1.46 7.74 -18.08
C TYR A 164 -0.98 6.47 -18.79
N ALA A 165 -0.19 5.63 -18.11
CA ALA A 165 0.02 4.25 -18.57
C ALA A 165 -0.97 3.26 -17.95
N THR A 166 -1.56 3.57 -16.79
CA THR A 166 -2.54 2.73 -16.09
C THR A 166 -3.69 3.53 -15.49
N LEU A 167 -4.57 2.87 -14.73
CA LEU A 167 -5.65 3.54 -13.99
C LEU A 167 -5.25 3.97 -12.57
N ILE A 168 -3.95 3.92 -12.22
CA ILE A 168 -3.43 4.22 -10.86
C ILE A 168 -4.23 3.45 -9.79
N ASN A 169 -4.60 2.22 -10.16
CA ASN A 169 -5.36 1.28 -9.35
C ASN A 169 -5.15 -0.10 -9.98
N ASP A 170 -4.41 -0.97 -9.30
CA ASP A 170 -4.02 -2.28 -9.84
C ASP A 170 -5.24 -3.15 -10.14
N TYR A 171 -6.29 -3.08 -9.33
CA TYR A 171 -7.50 -3.88 -9.55
C TYR A 171 -8.23 -3.46 -10.82
N LEU A 172 -8.40 -2.15 -11.03
CA LEU A 172 -9.00 -1.63 -12.26
C LEU A 172 -8.08 -1.86 -13.46
N THR A 173 -6.77 -1.70 -13.29
CA THR A 173 -5.78 -1.90 -14.36
C THR A 173 -5.75 -3.36 -14.81
N ILE A 174 -5.75 -4.32 -13.89
CA ILE A 174 -5.81 -5.76 -14.21
C ILE A 174 -7.14 -6.09 -14.92
N ALA A 175 -8.26 -5.58 -14.40
CA ALA A 175 -9.57 -5.80 -15.02
C ALA A 175 -9.65 -5.19 -16.43
N ALA A 176 -9.10 -4.00 -16.66
CA ALA A 176 -9.07 -3.35 -17.96
C ALA A 176 -8.10 -4.04 -18.93
N ALA A 177 -6.94 -4.47 -18.45
CA ALA A 177 -5.91 -5.07 -19.27
C ALA A 177 -6.26 -6.49 -19.71
N TYR A 178 -6.83 -7.30 -18.82
CA TYR A 178 -6.96 -8.75 -19.01
C TYR A 178 -8.39 -9.28 -18.82
N GLY A 179 -9.36 -8.41 -18.52
CA GLY A 179 -10.75 -8.77 -18.35
C GLY A 179 -11.12 -9.27 -16.95
N ILE A 180 -12.41 -9.57 -16.79
CA ILE A 180 -13.04 -9.84 -15.50
C ILE A 180 -12.55 -11.15 -14.85
N PHE A 181 -12.21 -12.16 -15.65
CA PHE A 181 -11.69 -13.43 -15.12
C PHE A 181 -10.31 -13.27 -14.49
N ALA A 182 -9.46 -12.42 -15.07
CA ALA A 182 -8.14 -12.14 -14.54
C ALA A 182 -8.20 -11.47 -13.17
N ILE A 183 -9.08 -10.48 -12.99
CA ILE A 183 -9.26 -9.82 -11.68
C ILE A 183 -9.85 -10.79 -10.64
N PHE A 184 -10.79 -11.66 -11.00
CA PHE A 184 -11.27 -12.69 -10.07
C PHE A 184 -10.18 -13.69 -9.69
N GLY A 185 -9.34 -14.12 -10.64
CA GLY A 185 -8.18 -14.97 -10.36
C GLY A 185 -7.17 -14.29 -9.44
N TYR A 186 -6.88 -13.00 -9.68
CA TYR A 186 -5.99 -12.21 -8.84
C TYR A 186 -6.52 -12.04 -7.42
N LEU A 187 -7.81 -11.70 -7.26
CA LEU A 187 -8.45 -11.61 -5.96
C LEU A 187 -8.48 -12.96 -5.23
N ALA A 188 -8.76 -14.06 -5.94
CA ALA A 188 -8.71 -15.40 -5.37
C ALA A 188 -7.31 -15.74 -4.85
N LEU A 189 -6.25 -15.35 -5.57
CA LEU A 189 -4.87 -15.54 -5.11
C LEU A 189 -4.60 -14.78 -3.80
N ILE A 190 -4.94 -13.50 -3.73
CA ILE A 190 -4.76 -12.68 -2.52
C ILE A 190 -5.54 -13.27 -1.34
N LEU A 191 -6.83 -13.56 -1.55
CA LEU A 191 -7.71 -14.11 -0.53
C LEU A 191 -7.24 -15.49 -0.06
N SER A 192 -6.74 -16.33 -0.96
CA SER A 192 -6.17 -17.63 -0.61
C SER A 192 -4.95 -17.45 0.29
N GLY A 193 -4.03 -16.54 -0.04
CA GLY A 193 -2.85 -16.23 0.78
C GLY A 193 -3.22 -15.76 2.17
N LEU A 194 -4.19 -14.83 2.27
CA LEU A 194 -4.74 -14.38 3.55
C LEU A 194 -5.34 -15.53 4.36
N TRP A 195 -6.16 -16.36 3.73
CA TRP A 195 -6.83 -17.48 4.38
C TRP A 195 -5.84 -18.54 4.87
N PHE A 196 -4.90 -18.97 4.02
CA PHE A 196 -3.86 -19.94 4.39
C PHE A 196 -2.95 -19.38 5.48
N GLY A 197 -2.53 -18.12 5.39
CA GLY A 197 -1.73 -17.45 6.42
C GLY A 197 -2.43 -17.43 7.78
N LEU A 198 -3.71 -17.04 7.80
CA LEU A 198 -4.52 -17.06 9.03
C LEU A 198 -4.75 -18.48 9.57
N LYS A 199 -4.96 -19.47 8.69
CA LYS A 199 -5.14 -20.88 9.09
C LYS A 199 -3.87 -21.43 9.73
N LEU A 200 -2.71 -21.17 9.13
CA LEU A 200 -1.39 -21.56 9.66
C LEU A 200 -1.10 -20.86 10.99
N TRP A 201 -1.39 -19.57 11.10
CA TRP A 201 -1.28 -18.86 12.37
C TRP A 201 -2.21 -19.45 13.44
N LYS A 202 -3.47 -19.77 13.12
CA LYS A 202 -4.39 -20.37 14.10
C LYS A 202 -3.87 -21.71 14.64
N ALA A 203 -3.26 -22.52 13.76
CA ALA A 203 -2.70 -23.83 14.12
C ALA A 203 -1.41 -23.73 14.97
N THR A 204 -0.55 -22.75 14.69
CA THR A 204 0.78 -22.64 15.32
C THR A 204 0.87 -21.61 16.43
N LYS A 205 -0.06 -20.64 16.45
CA LYS A 205 -0.02 -19.40 17.24
C LYS A 205 1.28 -18.60 17.07
N ASN A 206 2.00 -18.80 15.96
CA ASN A 206 3.28 -18.15 15.70
C ASN A 206 3.08 -16.71 15.16
N PRO A 207 3.49 -15.66 15.88
CA PRO A 207 3.29 -14.28 15.46
C PRO A 207 4.04 -13.91 14.17
N LEU A 208 5.12 -14.61 13.83
CA LEU A 208 5.81 -14.43 12.54
C LEU A 208 4.95 -14.92 11.36
N LEU A 209 4.12 -15.93 11.55
CA LEU A 209 3.19 -16.39 10.51
C LEU A 209 1.96 -15.48 10.42
N LEU A 210 1.64 -14.74 11.48
CA LEU A 210 0.57 -13.73 11.46
C LEU A 210 0.96 -12.47 10.70
N SER A 211 2.24 -12.10 10.69
CA SER A 211 2.70 -10.92 9.94
C SER A 211 2.62 -11.12 8.42
N LEU A 212 2.60 -12.36 7.91
CA LEU A 212 2.41 -12.63 6.48
C LEU A 212 1.06 -12.11 5.97
N PRO A 213 -0.11 -12.56 6.49
CA PRO A 213 -1.38 -11.97 6.08
C PRO A 213 -1.51 -10.51 6.50
N GLY A 214 -0.89 -10.08 7.60
CA GLY A 214 -0.86 -8.66 7.98
C GLY A 214 -0.17 -7.76 6.95
N ALA A 215 0.91 -8.25 6.33
CA ALA A 215 1.62 -7.54 5.26
C ALA A 215 0.84 -7.54 3.94
N MET A 216 -0.08 -8.49 3.73
CA MET A 216 -0.95 -8.53 2.54
C MET A 216 -2.20 -7.63 2.67
N VAL A 217 -2.60 -7.29 3.90
CA VAL A 217 -3.70 -6.35 4.18
C VAL A 217 -3.28 -4.91 3.89
N ALA A 218 -1.98 -4.62 3.93
CA ALA A 218 -1.43 -3.37 3.45
C ALA A 218 -1.71 -3.25 1.94
N PRO A 219 -2.51 -2.28 1.47
CA PRO A 219 -2.83 -2.14 0.06
C PRO A 219 -1.54 -2.14 -0.78
N GLY A 220 -1.56 -3.03 -1.78
CA GLY A 220 -0.51 -3.14 -2.78
C GLY A 220 -0.34 -1.86 -3.59
N PRO A 221 0.78 -1.75 -4.31
CA PRO A 221 1.18 -0.54 -5.02
C PRO A 221 0.11 -0.03 -6.02
N GLU A 222 0.12 1.27 -6.27
CA GLU A 222 -0.59 1.89 -7.39
C GLU A 222 0.40 1.97 -8.56
N SER A 223 0.28 1.07 -9.53
CA SER A 223 1.14 0.98 -10.72
C SER A 223 0.50 1.71 -11.91
N TRP A 224 1.11 2.19 -13.01
CA TRP A 224 2.46 2.40 -13.54
C TRP A 224 2.40 3.71 -14.37
N ARG A 225 3.42 4.58 -14.21
CA ARG A 225 3.68 5.89 -14.86
C ARG A 225 2.61 6.99 -14.73
N ASP A 226 2.98 7.98 -13.91
CA ASP A 226 2.62 9.40 -14.08
C ASP A 226 3.10 9.92 -15.45
#